data_AF-A0AAX6T9W9-F1
#
_entry.id   AF-A0AAX6T9W9-F1
#
_cell.length_a   1.000
_cell.length_b   1.000
_cell.length_c   1.000
_cell.angle_alpha   90.00
_cell.angle_beta   90.00
_cell.angle_gamma   90.00
#
_symmetry.space_group_name_H-M   'P 1'
#
loop_
_entity.id
_entity.type
_entity.pdbx_description
1 polymer ?
#
loop_
_entity_poly.entity_id
_entity_poly.type
_entity_poly.pdbx_seq_one_letter_code
_entity_poly.pdbx_strand_id
1 'polypeptide(L)'
;MSWGAELWDQFDSLEKHTQWGIDLLEKYIKFVKERTEIELSYAKQLRNLSKKYQPKKNSKEEEEYKYTSCQAFLSTLHETSDYAGQHEVISENMTAQIMVDLARYVQELKQERKANFHDGRKAQQHMETCWKQLESSKRRFERDCKEAERAQQYFEKMDADINVTKADVEKARQQAQIRHQMAEDSRADYSSILQKFNQEQHEYYHTHIPNIFQKIQEMEERRIVRIGESMKTYAEVDRQVIPILGKCLDGIVAAAQAIDQKSDSQLVIEAYKSGFEPPGDIEFEDYTQPLKRTVSNNSLSTPRADGKAELKFGGKSKGKLWPFIKKNKRRRWRP
;
A
#
# COMPACT_ATOMS: atom_id res chain seq x y z
N MET A 1 8.70 3.84 -34.06
CA MET A 1 7.47 3.15 -34.49
C MET A 1 6.33 3.67 -33.61
N SER A 2 5.18 4.01 -34.19
CA SER A 2 4.02 4.55 -33.46
C SER A 2 2.81 3.64 -33.68
N TRP A 3 2.00 3.45 -32.65
CA TRP A 3 0.74 2.69 -32.73
C TRP A 3 -0.20 3.27 -33.79
N GLY A 4 -0.16 4.59 -33.99
CA GLY A 4 -1.00 5.25 -34.98
C GLY A 4 -0.73 4.86 -36.43
N ALA A 5 0.48 4.39 -36.74
CA ALA A 5 0.84 3.94 -38.09
C ALA A 5 0.79 2.40 -38.20
N GLU A 6 1.35 1.70 -37.22
CA GLU A 6 1.54 0.24 -37.30
C GLU A 6 0.31 -0.57 -36.88
N LEU A 7 -0.59 0.03 -36.09
CA LEU A 7 -1.71 -0.65 -35.45
C LEU A 7 -3.07 -0.03 -35.82
N TRP A 8 -3.16 0.68 -36.95
CA TRP A 8 -4.33 1.48 -37.36
C TRP A 8 -5.68 0.72 -37.36
N ASP A 9 -5.65 -0.60 -37.53
CA ASP A 9 -6.81 -1.50 -37.55
C ASP A 9 -7.05 -2.24 -36.21
N GLN A 10 -6.21 -2.01 -35.19
CA GLN A 10 -6.19 -2.77 -33.93
C GLN A 10 -6.93 -2.10 -32.77
N PHE A 11 -8.02 -1.38 -33.04
CA PHE A 11 -8.78 -0.61 -32.04
C PHE A 11 -9.16 -1.46 -30.81
N ASP A 12 -9.78 -2.62 -31.03
CA ASP A 12 -10.24 -3.52 -29.96
C ASP A 12 -9.06 -4.14 -29.18
N SER A 13 -7.96 -4.43 -29.86
CA SER A 13 -6.76 -4.98 -29.25
C SER A 13 -6.12 -3.96 -28.31
N LEU A 14 -6.03 -2.69 -28.73
CA LEU A 14 -5.57 -1.59 -27.88
C LEU A 14 -6.51 -1.33 -26.70
N GLU A 15 -7.82 -1.45 -26.91
CA GLU A 15 -8.81 -1.32 -25.83
C GLU A 15 -8.57 -2.39 -24.76
N LYS A 16 -8.41 -3.66 -25.16
CA LYS A 16 -8.11 -4.76 -24.24
C LYS A 16 -6.74 -4.59 -23.56
N HIS A 17 -5.71 -4.21 -24.31
CA HIS A 17 -4.36 -4.04 -23.79
C HIS A 17 -4.28 -2.96 -22.69
N THR A 18 -4.87 -1.79 -22.95
CA THR A 18 -4.88 -0.69 -21.99
C THR A 18 -5.74 -0.99 -20.77
N GLN A 19 -6.82 -1.78 -20.92
CA GLN A 19 -7.58 -2.26 -19.75
C GLN A 19 -6.74 -3.21 -18.90
N TRP A 20 -6.05 -4.16 -19.52
CA TRP A 20 -5.13 -5.05 -18.83
C TRP A 20 -4.02 -4.28 -18.09
N GLY A 21 -3.50 -3.20 -18.69
CA GLY A 21 -2.54 -2.30 -18.05
C GLY A 21 -3.07 -1.68 -16.76
N ILE A 22 -4.34 -1.25 -16.75
CA ILE A 22 -5.03 -0.74 -15.55
C ILE A 22 -5.23 -1.86 -14.52
N ASP A 23 -5.68 -3.04 -14.95
CA ASP A 23 -5.93 -4.18 -14.06
C ASP A 23 -4.64 -4.64 -13.34
N LEU A 24 -3.51 -4.62 -14.05
CA LEU A 24 -2.19 -4.87 -13.46
C LEU A 24 -1.84 -3.84 -12.39
N LEU A 25 -2.11 -2.55 -12.65
CA LEU A 25 -1.84 -1.49 -11.69
C LEU A 25 -2.71 -1.61 -10.44
N GLU A 26 -4.00 -1.95 -10.60
CA GLU A 26 -4.89 -2.24 -9.47
C GLU A 26 -4.44 -3.47 -8.66
N LYS A 27 -3.97 -4.51 -9.35
CA LYS A 27 -3.39 -5.69 -8.70
C LYS A 27 -2.15 -5.32 -7.88
N TYR A 28 -1.30 -4.44 -8.40
CA TYR A 28 -0.13 -3.94 -7.67
C TYR A 28 -0.53 -3.14 -6.43
N ILE A 29 -1.54 -2.27 -6.51
CA ILE A 29 -2.06 -1.54 -5.34
C ILE A 29 -2.57 -2.52 -4.26
N LYS A 30 -3.30 -3.57 -4.65
CA LYS A 30 -3.77 -4.62 -3.72
C LYS A 30 -2.61 -5.36 -3.06
N PHE A 31 -1.58 -5.71 -3.83
CA PHE A 31 -0.36 -6.32 -3.29
C PHE A 31 0.31 -5.43 -2.24
N VAL A 32 0.52 -4.14 -2.54
CA VAL A 32 1.12 -3.20 -1.59
C VAL A 32 0.25 -3.04 -0.34
N LYS A 33 -1.07 -3.04 -0.49
CA LYS A 33 -2.00 -3.02 0.64
C LYS A 33 -1.84 -4.22 1.57
N GLU A 34 -1.86 -5.43 1.03
CA GLU A 34 -1.68 -6.66 1.82
C GLU A 34 -0.30 -6.69 2.49
N ARG A 35 0.74 -6.22 1.79
CA ARG A 35 2.08 -6.06 2.36
C ARG A 35 2.10 -5.09 3.56
N THR A 36 1.45 -3.93 3.44
CA THR A 36 1.32 -2.94 4.52
C THR A 36 0.59 -3.55 5.73
N GLU A 37 -0.46 -4.35 5.51
CA GLU A 37 -1.18 -5.02 6.59
C GLU A 37 -0.31 -6.04 7.34
N ILE A 38 0.59 -6.74 6.63
CA ILE A 38 1.58 -7.64 7.24
C ILE A 38 2.56 -6.85 8.11
N GLU A 39 3.07 -5.71 7.62
CA GLU A 39 3.99 -4.85 8.39
C GLU A 39 3.36 -4.34 9.69
N LEU A 40 2.14 -3.80 9.62
CA LEU A 40 1.39 -3.35 10.79
C LEU A 40 1.17 -4.47 11.80
N SER A 41 0.84 -5.68 11.32
CA SER A 41 0.67 -6.84 12.18
C SER A 41 1.97 -7.23 12.89
N TYR A 42 3.09 -7.21 12.18
CA TYR A 42 4.41 -7.51 12.75
C TYR A 42 4.82 -6.49 13.80
N ALA A 43 4.72 -5.20 13.49
CA ALA A 43 4.99 -4.12 14.43
C ALA A 43 4.14 -4.25 15.72
N LYS A 44 2.83 -4.50 15.56
CA LYS A 44 1.92 -4.69 16.69
C LYS A 44 2.34 -5.85 17.59
N GLN A 45 2.77 -6.97 17.00
CA GLN A 45 3.23 -8.14 17.75
C GLN A 45 4.50 -7.83 18.56
N LEU A 46 5.48 -7.14 17.96
CA LEU A 46 6.70 -6.73 18.64
C LEU A 46 6.45 -5.73 19.78
N ARG A 47 5.56 -4.75 19.56
CA ARG A 47 5.20 -3.78 20.60
C ARG A 47 4.48 -4.44 21.77
N ASN A 48 3.55 -5.36 21.48
CA ASN A 48 2.86 -6.12 22.51
C ASN A 48 3.82 -7.02 23.30
N LEU A 49 4.79 -7.63 22.61
CA LEU A 49 5.85 -8.41 23.26
C LEU A 49 6.65 -7.53 24.23
N SER A 50 7.18 -6.40 23.74
CA SER A 50 7.97 -5.46 24.55
C SER A 50 7.17 -4.99 25.78
N LYS A 51 5.92 -4.59 25.58
CA LYS A 51 5.02 -4.14 26.66
C LYS A 51 4.69 -5.24 27.67
N LYS A 52 4.58 -6.51 27.24
CA LYS A 52 4.27 -7.64 28.13
C LYS A 52 5.37 -7.89 29.17
N TYR A 53 6.63 -7.66 28.79
CA TYR A 53 7.79 -7.88 29.66
C TYR A 53 8.28 -6.61 30.37
N GLN A 54 7.70 -5.45 30.07
CA GLN A 54 7.98 -4.23 30.82
C GLN A 54 7.51 -4.34 32.29
N PRO A 55 8.24 -3.74 33.24
CA PRO A 55 7.87 -3.73 34.65
C PRO A 55 6.48 -3.14 34.88
N LYS A 56 5.73 -3.76 35.80
CA LYS A 56 4.46 -3.19 36.26
C LYS A 56 4.76 -2.04 37.22
N LYS A 57 4.24 -0.85 36.93
CA LYS A 57 4.24 0.29 37.87
C LYS A 57 3.61 -0.17 39.20
N ASN A 58 4.28 0.07 40.32
CA ASN A 58 3.91 -0.30 41.70
C ASN A 58 4.16 -1.76 42.13
N SER A 59 5.09 -2.48 41.50
CA SER A 59 5.54 -3.78 42.02
C SER A 59 6.61 -3.60 43.11
N LYS A 60 6.69 -4.53 44.07
CA LYS A 60 7.80 -4.59 45.05
C LYS A 60 9.16 -4.85 44.38
N GLU A 61 9.16 -5.26 43.12
CA GLU A 61 10.34 -5.55 42.30
C GLU A 61 11.00 -4.27 41.76
N GLU A 62 10.45 -3.07 42.06
CA GLU A 62 11.02 -1.80 41.58
C GLU A 62 12.46 -1.58 42.07
N GLU A 63 12.78 -2.09 43.27
CA GLU A 63 14.15 -2.09 43.80
C GLU A 63 15.10 -3.06 43.08
N GLU A 64 14.59 -4.05 42.35
CA GLU A 64 15.41 -5.01 41.60
C GLU A 64 15.88 -4.44 40.25
N TYR A 65 15.19 -3.44 39.68
CA TYR A 65 15.61 -2.82 38.41
C TYR A 65 16.84 -1.91 38.50
N LYS A 66 17.45 -1.79 39.69
CA LYS A 66 18.73 -1.08 39.87
C LYS A 66 19.94 -1.88 39.39
N TYR A 67 19.82 -3.20 39.28
CA TYR A 67 20.91 -4.05 38.78
C TYR A 67 21.13 -3.83 37.29
N THR A 68 22.40 -3.78 36.88
CA THR A 68 22.81 -3.52 35.50
C THR A 68 22.28 -4.58 34.54
N SER A 69 22.20 -5.84 34.98
CA SER A 69 21.55 -6.93 34.25
C SER A 69 20.07 -6.67 33.94
N CYS A 70 19.31 -6.13 34.91
CA CYS A 70 17.91 -5.74 34.72
C CYS A 70 17.80 -4.52 33.81
N GLN A 71 18.65 -3.49 33.99
CA GLN A 71 18.67 -2.29 33.14
C GLN A 71 18.97 -2.63 31.67
N ALA A 72 19.88 -3.57 31.42
CA ALA A 72 20.20 -4.05 30.07
C ALA A 72 18.99 -4.73 29.41
N PHE A 73 18.25 -5.54 30.17
CA PHE A 73 17.01 -6.15 29.67
C PHE A 73 15.94 -5.10 29.36
N LEU A 74 15.74 -4.11 30.24
CA LEU A 74 14.80 -3.00 29.99
C LEU A 74 15.16 -2.19 28.75
N SER A 75 16.45 -1.95 28.53
CA SER A 75 16.95 -1.28 27.33
C SER A 75 16.66 -2.11 26.08
N THR A 76 16.81 -3.43 26.15
CA THR A 76 16.45 -4.35 25.06
C THR A 76 14.96 -4.28 24.72
N LEU A 77 14.08 -4.22 25.74
CA LEU A 77 12.64 -4.04 25.54
C LEU A 77 12.31 -2.69 24.90
N HIS A 78 13.04 -1.64 25.26
CA HIS A 78 12.87 -0.32 24.67
C HIS A 78 13.26 -0.31 23.18
N GLU A 79 14.45 -0.83 22.86
CA GLU A 79 14.92 -0.92 21.47
C GLU A 79 14.01 -1.80 20.60
N THR A 80 13.46 -2.88 21.16
CA THR A 80 12.47 -3.72 20.46
C THR A 80 11.17 -2.96 20.17
N SER A 81 10.74 -2.08 21.10
CA SER A 81 9.57 -1.23 20.90
C SER A 81 9.81 -0.14 19.85
N ASP A 82 11.01 0.42 19.80
CA ASP A 82 11.39 1.44 18.82
C ASP A 82 11.56 0.82 17.42
N TYR A 83 12.14 -0.37 17.34
CA TYR A 83 12.18 -1.20 16.14
C TYR A 83 10.77 -1.46 15.59
N ALA A 84 9.81 -1.81 16.46
CA ALA A 84 8.41 -1.94 16.07
C ALA A 84 7.82 -0.64 15.51
N GLY A 85 8.20 0.52 16.08
CA GLY A 85 7.82 1.83 15.55
C GLY A 85 8.29 2.07 14.12
N GLN A 86 9.48 1.60 13.76
CA GLN A 86 9.97 1.76 12.38
C GLN A 86 9.17 0.95 11.36
N HIS A 87 8.69 -0.24 11.73
CA HIS A 87 7.80 -1.03 10.88
C HIS A 87 6.42 -0.35 10.67
N GLU A 88 5.93 0.42 11.64
CA GLU A 88 4.74 1.27 11.44
C GLU A 88 5.01 2.41 10.48
N VAL A 89 6.18 3.07 10.59
CA VAL A 89 6.58 4.14 9.66
C VAL A 89 6.67 3.61 8.22
N ILE A 90 7.19 2.39 8.00
CA ILE A 90 7.16 1.73 6.67
C ILE A 90 5.73 1.64 6.16
N SER A 91 4.82 1.16 7.01
CA SER A 91 3.42 0.94 6.66
C SER A 91 2.69 2.25 6.31
N GLU A 92 2.92 3.31 7.10
CA GLU A 92 2.39 4.64 6.86
C GLU A 92 2.89 5.21 5.53
N ASN A 93 4.19 5.08 5.26
CA ASN A 93 4.80 5.54 4.02
C ASN A 93 4.33 4.75 2.79
N MET A 94 4.22 3.42 2.87
CA MET A 94 3.65 2.60 1.80
C MET A 94 2.21 3.01 1.49
N THR A 95 1.42 3.34 2.52
CA THR A 95 0.05 3.81 2.33
C THR A 95 0.02 5.18 1.65
N ALA A 96 0.74 6.16 2.21
CA ALA A 96 0.67 7.55 1.77
C ALA A 96 1.31 7.76 0.39
N GLN A 97 2.51 7.23 0.16
CA GLN A 97 3.32 7.54 -1.03
C GLN A 97 3.05 6.60 -2.21
N ILE A 98 2.43 5.45 -1.96
CA ILE A 98 2.19 4.44 -3.01
C ILE A 98 0.70 4.21 -3.18
N MET A 99 -0.01 3.73 -2.15
CA MET A 99 -1.40 3.32 -2.31
C MET A 99 -2.33 4.48 -2.65
N VAL A 100 -2.29 5.58 -1.89
CA VAL A 100 -3.16 6.74 -2.09
C VAL A 100 -2.88 7.40 -3.46
N ASP A 101 -1.60 7.61 -3.76
CA ASP A 101 -1.18 8.25 -5.00
C ASP A 101 -1.49 7.42 -6.23
N LEU A 102 -1.26 6.10 -6.20
CA LEU A 102 -1.63 5.22 -7.30
C LEU A 102 -3.14 5.08 -7.45
N ALA A 103 -3.91 5.03 -6.35
CA ALA A 103 -5.37 4.94 -6.43
C ALA A 103 -5.97 6.17 -7.12
N ARG A 104 -5.46 7.37 -6.81
CA ARG A 104 -5.83 8.62 -7.50
C ARG A 104 -5.45 8.58 -8.98
N TYR A 105 -4.20 8.22 -9.28
CA TYR A 105 -3.71 8.12 -10.66
C TYR A 105 -4.54 7.14 -11.50
N VAL A 106 -4.95 5.99 -10.95
CA VAL A 106 -5.83 5.02 -11.64
C VAL A 106 -7.17 5.63 -12.03
N GLN A 107 -7.76 6.49 -11.18
CA GLN A 107 -9.04 7.15 -11.52
C GLN A 107 -8.89 8.11 -12.69
N GLU A 108 -7.83 8.93 -12.68
CA GLU A 108 -7.52 9.86 -13.76
C GLU A 108 -7.24 9.11 -15.07
N LEU A 109 -6.43 8.05 -15.00
CA LEU A 109 -6.09 7.19 -16.14
C LEU A 109 -7.34 6.52 -16.75
N LYS A 110 -8.28 6.03 -15.93
CA LYS A 110 -9.55 5.47 -16.42
C LYS A 110 -10.39 6.49 -17.18
N GLN A 111 -10.41 7.74 -16.71
CA GLN A 111 -11.14 8.83 -17.36
C GLN A 111 -10.47 9.23 -18.68
N GLU A 112 -9.15 9.41 -18.68
CA GLU A 112 -8.35 9.70 -19.88
C GLU A 112 -8.52 8.61 -20.94
N ARG A 113 -8.39 7.34 -20.55
CA ARG A 113 -8.63 6.18 -21.42
C ARG A 113 -10.02 6.24 -22.04
N LYS A 114 -11.05 6.46 -21.21
CA LYS A 114 -12.44 6.53 -21.70
C LYS A 114 -12.63 7.65 -22.72
N ALA A 115 -12.02 8.81 -22.51
CA ALA A 115 -12.08 9.94 -23.45
C ALA A 115 -11.40 9.61 -24.78
N ASN A 116 -10.18 9.07 -24.76
CA ASN A 116 -9.45 8.71 -25.98
C ASN A 116 -10.19 7.66 -26.82
N PHE A 117 -10.74 6.62 -26.20
CA PHE A 117 -11.53 5.60 -26.92
C PHE A 117 -12.90 6.13 -27.37
N HIS A 118 -13.47 7.13 -26.69
CA HIS A 118 -14.68 7.80 -27.17
C HIS A 118 -14.42 8.57 -28.48
N ASP A 119 -13.32 9.31 -28.56
CA ASP A 119 -12.91 10.02 -29.77
C ASP A 119 -12.73 9.05 -30.95
N GLY A 120 -12.12 7.89 -30.71
CA GLY A 120 -11.96 6.85 -31.72
C GLY A 120 -13.29 6.28 -32.23
N ARG A 121 -14.23 5.96 -31.31
CA ARG A 121 -15.58 5.51 -31.69
C ARG A 121 -16.34 6.57 -32.48
N LYS A 122 -16.20 7.84 -32.11
CA LYS A 122 -16.82 8.96 -32.83
C LYS A 122 -16.30 9.06 -34.26
N ALA A 123 -14.98 8.90 -34.46
CA ALA A 123 -14.37 8.89 -35.78
C ALA A 123 -14.84 7.69 -36.63
N GLN A 124 -14.95 6.50 -36.03
CA GLN A 124 -15.48 5.30 -36.69
C GLN A 124 -16.95 5.47 -37.11
N GLN A 125 -17.80 6.03 -36.23
CA GLN A 125 -19.22 6.28 -36.52
C GLN A 125 -19.40 7.33 -37.64
N HIS A 126 -18.55 8.35 -37.67
CA HIS A 126 -18.53 9.33 -38.75
C HIS A 126 -18.20 8.67 -40.09
N MET A 127 -17.15 7.84 -40.13
CA MET A 127 -16.79 7.08 -41.33
C MET A 127 -17.92 6.16 -41.80
N GLU A 128 -18.55 5.44 -40.88
CA GLU A 128 -19.68 4.56 -41.19
C GLU A 128 -20.87 5.34 -41.78
N THR A 129 -21.11 6.55 -41.28
CA THR A 129 -22.16 7.44 -41.79
C THR A 129 -21.84 7.89 -43.22
N CYS A 130 -20.60 8.33 -43.47
CA CYS A 130 -20.15 8.70 -44.82
C CYS A 130 -20.24 7.51 -45.80
N TRP A 131 -19.86 6.31 -45.36
CA TRP A 131 -19.98 5.09 -46.15
C TRP A 131 -21.44 4.78 -46.51
N LYS A 132 -22.37 4.87 -45.55
CA LYS A 132 -23.81 4.66 -45.80
C LYS A 132 -24.36 5.67 -46.81
N GLN A 133 -23.92 6.93 -46.77
CA GLN A 133 -24.31 7.95 -47.76
C GLN A 133 -23.79 7.59 -49.16
N LEU A 134 -22.52 7.17 -49.26
CA LEU A 134 -21.92 6.73 -50.52
C LEU A 134 -22.67 5.54 -51.12
N GLU A 135 -22.91 4.51 -50.33
CA GLU A 135 -23.58 3.28 -50.76
C GLU A 135 -25.03 3.55 -51.19
N SER A 136 -25.74 4.43 -50.48
CA SER A 136 -27.09 4.87 -50.87
C SER A 136 -27.09 5.60 -52.21
N SER A 137 -26.17 6.55 -52.41
CA SER A 137 -26.04 7.30 -53.66
C SER A 137 -25.66 6.40 -54.84
N LYS A 138 -24.73 5.47 -54.62
CA LYS A 138 -24.32 4.46 -55.61
C LYS A 138 -25.50 3.60 -56.06
N ARG A 139 -26.31 3.10 -55.11
CA ARG A 139 -27.50 2.29 -55.42
C ARG A 139 -28.57 3.07 -56.18
N ARG A 140 -28.75 4.35 -55.85
CA ARG A 140 -29.65 5.24 -56.59
C ARG A 140 -29.19 5.39 -58.03
N PHE A 141 -27.92 5.71 -58.24
CA PHE A 141 -27.34 5.81 -59.58
C PHE A 141 -27.50 4.50 -60.38
N GLU A 142 -27.20 3.35 -59.77
CA GLU A 142 -27.37 2.05 -60.43
C GLU A 142 -28.83 1.79 -60.86
N ARG A 143 -29.81 2.14 -60.01
CA ARG A 143 -31.23 2.01 -60.35
C ARG A 143 -31.63 2.95 -61.47
N ASP A 144 -31.25 4.22 -61.37
CA ASP A 144 -31.65 5.26 -62.32
C ASP A 144 -31.03 4.97 -63.72
N CYS A 145 -29.81 4.40 -63.79
CA CYS A 145 -29.23 3.84 -65.02
C CYS A 145 -30.07 2.70 -65.61
N LYS A 146 -30.45 1.70 -64.81
CA LYS A 146 -31.29 0.59 -65.28
C LYS A 146 -32.65 1.07 -65.79
N GLU A 147 -33.22 2.11 -65.16
CA GLU A 147 -34.48 2.71 -65.60
C GLU A 147 -34.32 3.50 -66.90
N ALA A 148 -33.22 4.22 -67.08
CA ALA A 148 -32.87 4.89 -68.33
C ALA A 148 -32.68 3.88 -69.48
N GLU A 149 -31.93 2.80 -69.25
CA GLU A 149 -31.75 1.72 -70.23
C GLU A 149 -33.07 1.08 -70.65
N ARG A 150 -33.96 0.78 -69.69
CA ARG A 150 -35.29 0.22 -70.00
C ARG A 150 -36.15 1.20 -70.80
N ALA A 151 -36.16 2.48 -70.44
CA ALA A 151 -36.93 3.50 -71.15
C ALA A 151 -36.39 3.71 -72.58
N GLN A 152 -35.07 3.67 -72.74
CA GLN A 152 -34.40 3.75 -74.04
C GLN A 152 -34.77 2.55 -74.93
N GLN A 153 -34.68 1.32 -74.42
CA GLN A 153 -35.09 0.11 -75.15
C GLN A 153 -36.59 0.13 -75.51
N TYR A 154 -37.44 0.70 -74.66
CA TYR A 154 -38.87 0.85 -74.96
C TYR A 154 -39.10 1.86 -76.08
N PHE A 155 -38.43 3.01 -76.05
CA PHE A 155 -38.46 3.98 -77.13
C PHE A 155 -38.01 3.38 -78.46
N GLU A 156 -36.86 2.68 -78.48
CA GLU A 156 -36.33 2.02 -79.69
C GLU A 156 -37.30 1.00 -80.27
N LYS A 157 -38.00 0.24 -79.42
CA LYS A 157 -39.05 -0.70 -79.85
C LYS A 157 -40.25 0.02 -80.47
N MET A 158 -40.72 1.10 -79.85
CA MET A 158 -41.86 1.88 -80.36
C MET A 158 -41.53 2.57 -81.68
N ASP A 159 -40.32 3.12 -81.82
CA ASP A 159 -39.87 3.81 -83.04
C ASP A 159 -39.71 2.84 -84.23
N ALA A 160 -39.36 1.57 -83.96
CA ALA A 160 -39.24 0.53 -84.97
C ALA A 160 -40.58 -0.14 -85.36
N ASP A 161 -41.65 0.04 -84.57
CA ASP A 161 -42.95 -0.59 -84.83
C ASP A 161 -43.80 0.28 -85.77
N ILE A 162 -43.96 -0.18 -87.01
CA ILE A 162 -44.74 0.49 -88.05
C ILE A 162 -46.23 0.67 -87.71
N ASN A 163 -46.73 -0.04 -86.68
CA ASN A 163 -48.13 0.00 -86.26
C ASN A 163 -48.38 1.00 -85.12
N VAL A 164 -47.34 1.63 -84.58
CA VAL A 164 -47.43 2.60 -83.48
C VAL A 164 -47.58 4.02 -84.01
N THR A 165 -48.35 4.86 -83.31
CA THR A 165 -48.56 6.25 -83.74
C THR A 165 -47.33 7.12 -83.46
N LYS A 166 -47.11 8.15 -84.29
CA LYS A 166 -46.05 9.15 -84.05
C LYS A 166 -46.15 9.82 -82.67
N ALA A 167 -47.37 9.98 -82.14
CA ALA A 167 -47.58 10.56 -80.82
C ALA A 167 -47.10 9.63 -79.69
N ASP A 168 -47.32 8.33 -79.82
CA ASP A 168 -46.85 7.33 -78.85
C ASP A 168 -45.33 7.18 -78.86
N VAL A 169 -44.71 7.24 -80.06
CA VAL A 169 -43.25 7.28 -80.22
C VAL A 169 -42.66 8.52 -79.54
N GLU A 170 -43.23 9.70 -79.78
CA GLU A 170 -42.74 10.94 -79.17
C GLU A 170 -42.90 10.93 -77.64
N LYS A 171 -44.00 10.36 -77.12
CA LYS A 171 -44.19 10.15 -75.68
C LYS A 171 -43.13 9.21 -75.09
N ALA A 172 -42.82 8.11 -75.78
CA ALA A 172 -41.77 7.19 -75.36
C ALA A 172 -40.37 7.86 -75.37
N ARG A 173 -40.11 8.69 -76.39
CA ARG A 173 -38.88 9.48 -76.50
C ARG A 173 -38.70 10.47 -75.35
N GLN A 174 -39.74 11.24 -75.04
CA GLN A 174 -39.72 12.18 -73.90
C GLN A 174 -39.48 11.44 -72.59
N GLN A 175 -40.12 10.29 -72.39
CA GLN A 175 -39.90 9.48 -71.20
C GLN A 175 -38.47 8.95 -71.11
N ALA A 176 -37.86 8.51 -72.21
CA ALA A 176 -36.47 8.07 -72.26
C ALA A 176 -35.50 9.22 -71.92
N GLN A 177 -35.73 10.42 -72.49
CA GLN A 177 -34.93 11.61 -72.19
C GLN A 177 -35.01 12.02 -70.71
N ILE A 178 -36.21 12.00 -70.11
CA ILE A 178 -36.38 12.28 -68.68
C ILE A 178 -35.59 11.27 -67.83
N ARG A 179 -35.67 9.96 -68.14
CA ARG A 179 -34.92 8.94 -67.38
C ARG A 179 -33.42 9.08 -67.56
N HIS A 180 -32.96 9.44 -68.76
CA HIS A 180 -31.55 9.73 -69.00
C HIS A 180 -31.07 10.93 -68.17
N GLN A 181 -31.86 12.02 -68.10
CA GLN A 181 -31.50 13.16 -67.26
C GLN A 181 -31.42 12.78 -65.77
N MET A 182 -32.37 11.98 -65.27
CA MET A 182 -32.33 11.48 -63.88
C MET A 182 -31.09 10.62 -63.61
N ALA A 183 -30.65 9.81 -64.57
CA ALA A 183 -29.42 9.03 -64.47
C ALA A 183 -28.18 9.93 -64.42
N GLU A 184 -28.11 10.98 -65.23
CA GLU A 184 -27.01 11.95 -65.19
C GLU A 184 -26.99 12.78 -63.89
N ASP A 185 -28.15 13.18 -63.38
CA ASP A 185 -28.24 13.88 -62.08
C ASP A 185 -27.75 12.99 -60.93
N SER A 186 -28.20 11.73 -60.89
CA SER A 186 -27.75 10.76 -59.87
C SER A 186 -26.28 10.36 -60.04
N ARG A 187 -25.74 10.38 -61.26
CA ARG A 187 -24.29 10.22 -61.52
C ARG A 187 -23.49 11.36 -60.90
N ALA A 188 -23.93 12.60 -61.08
CA ALA A 188 -23.27 13.77 -60.51
C ALA A 188 -23.31 13.72 -58.97
N ASP A 189 -24.46 13.38 -58.38
CA ASP A 189 -24.61 13.17 -56.93
C ASP A 189 -23.65 12.10 -56.40
N TYR A 190 -23.60 10.93 -57.06
CA TYR A 190 -22.69 9.84 -56.69
C TYR A 190 -21.23 10.25 -56.79
N SER A 191 -20.82 10.91 -57.87
CA SER A 191 -19.46 11.38 -58.08
C SER A 191 -19.01 12.35 -56.98
N SER A 192 -19.87 13.31 -56.63
CA SER A 192 -19.61 14.29 -55.57
C SER A 192 -19.45 13.62 -54.20
N ILE A 193 -20.37 12.71 -53.85
CA ILE A 193 -20.31 11.99 -52.57
C ILE A 193 -19.10 11.06 -52.51
N LEU A 194 -18.71 10.42 -53.61
CA LEU A 194 -17.50 9.60 -53.69
C LEU A 194 -16.24 10.41 -53.45
N GLN A 195 -16.11 11.59 -54.07
CA GLN A 195 -14.97 12.47 -53.84
C GLN A 195 -14.87 12.88 -52.36
N LYS A 196 -16.01 13.27 -51.76
CA LYS A 196 -16.07 13.59 -50.34
C LYS A 196 -15.69 12.40 -49.47
N PHE A 197 -16.24 11.22 -49.73
CA PHE A 197 -15.91 10.01 -48.97
C PHE A 197 -14.42 9.67 -49.01
N ASN A 198 -13.78 9.77 -50.19
CA ASN A 198 -12.35 9.50 -50.32
C ASN A 198 -11.50 10.50 -49.52
N GLN A 199 -11.91 11.77 -49.46
CA GLN A 199 -11.24 12.76 -48.61
C GLN A 199 -11.39 12.42 -47.12
N GLU A 200 -12.62 12.15 -46.66
CA GLU A 200 -12.88 11.77 -45.27
C GLU A 200 -12.14 10.47 -44.89
N GLN A 201 -12.04 9.52 -45.83
CA GLN A 201 -11.27 8.30 -45.68
C GLN A 201 -9.79 8.57 -45.49
N HIS A 202 -9.22 9.45 -46.30
CA HIS A 202 -7.84 9.84 -46.17
C HIS A 202 -7.58 10.54 -44.82
N GLU A 203 -8.42 11.49 -44.43
CA GLU A 203 -8.31 12.19 -43.14
C GLU A 203 -8.42 11.23 -41.96
N TYR A 204 -9.32 10.25 -42.01
CA TYR A 204 -9.46 9.24 -40.97
C TYR A 204 -8.20 8.41 -40.76
N TYR A 205 -7.63 7.83 -41.83
CA TYR A 205 -6.49 6.92 -41.72
C TYR A 205 -5.14 7.64 -41.57
N HIS A 206 -5.01 8.86 -42.10
CA HIS A 206 -3.74 9.58 -42.10
C HIS A 206 -3.67 10.72 -41.08
N THR A 207 -4.79 11.09 -40.45
CA THR A 207 -4.82 12.15 -39.44
C THR A 207 -5.51 11.71 -38.16
N HIS A 208 -6.78 11.28 -38.22
CA HIS A 208 -7.56 11.03 -37.01
C HIS A 208 -7.06 9.82 -36.22
N ILE A 209 -6.95 8.64 -36.85
CA ILE A 209 -6.48 7.42 -36.20
C ILE A 209 -5.05 7.57 -35.68
N PRO A 210 -4.09 8.10 -36.45
CA PRO A 210 -2.74 8.32 -35.94
C PRO A 210 -2.70 9.19 -34.68
N ASN A 211 -3.43 10.31 -34.68
CA ASN A 211 -3.46 11.23 -33.53
C ASN A 211 -4.14 10.61 -32.30
N ILE A 212 -5.23 9.86 -32.47
CA ILE A 212 -5.93 9.21 -31.37
C ILE A 212 -5.05 8.10 -30.77
N PHE A 213 -4.44 7.27 -31.62
CA PHE A 213 -3.61 6.17 -31.15
C PHE A 213 -2.30 6.64 -30.53
N GLN A 214 -1.74 7.76 -31.00
CA GLN A 214 -0.61 8.41 -30.35
C GLN A 214 -0.94 8.83 -28.92
N LYS A 215 -2.12 9.43 -28.67
CA LYS A 215 -2.56 9.76 -27.31
C LYS A 215 -2.71 8.52 -26.43
N ILE A 216 -3.26 7.43 -26.99
CA ILE A 216 -3.40 6.16 -26.26
C ILE A 216 -2.03 5.56 -25.94
N GLN A 217 -1.08 5.62 -26.88
CA GLN A 217 0.29 5.16 -26.67
C GLN A 217 0.99 5.96 -25.56
N GLU A 218 0.94 7.29 -25.62
CA GLU A 218 1.56 8.15 -24.60
C GLU A 218 0.94 7.95 -23.22
N MET A 219 -0.39 7.79 -23.16
CA MET A 219 -1.10 7.44 -21.93
C MET A 219 -0.60 6.10 -21.37
N GLU A 220 -0.40 5.10 -22.23
CA GLU A 220 0.09 3.79 -21.81
C GLU A 220 1.56 3.83 -21.35
N GLU A 221 2.42 4.54 -22.08
CA GLU A 221 3.82 4.72 -21.72
C GLU A 221 3.95 5.43 -20.36
N ARG A 222 3.13 6.47 -20.10
CA ARG A 222 3.04 7.11 -18.79
C ARG A 222 2.64 6.12 -17.69
N ARG A 223 1.66 5.25 -17.97
CA ARG A 223 1.21 4.21 -17.03
C ARG A 223 2.34 3.22 -16.70
N ILE A 224 3.11 2.80 -17.71
CA ILE A 224 4.27 1.90 -17.55
C ILE A 224 5.37 2.55 -16.71
N VAL A 225 5.69 3.82 -16.96
CA VAL A 225 6.66 4.57 -16.14
C VAL A 225 6.17 4.67 -14.70
N ARG A 226 4.90 5.01 -14.49
CA ARG A 226 4.32 5.24 -13.17
C ARG A 226 4.35 4.00 -12.27
N ILE A 227 4.10 2.80 -12.83
CA ILE A 227 4.24 1.56 -12.04
C ILE A 227 5.70 1.30 -11.67
N GLY A 228 6.65 1.57 -12.58
CA GLY A 228 8.08 1.43 -12.31
C GLY A 228 8.57 2.36 -11.21
N GLU A 229 8.17 3.64 -11.25
CA GLU A 229 8.44 4.61 -10.18
C GLU A 229 7.88 4.13 -8.84
N SER A 230 6.66 3.60 -8.82
CA SER A 230 6.02 3.13 -7.59
C SER A 230 6.70 1.90 -6.98
N MET A 231 7.26 1.03 -7.83
CA MET A 231 8.10 -0.10 -7.37
C MET A 231 9.44 0.38 -6.82
N LYS A 232 10.00 1.44 -7.40
CA LYS A 232 11.21 2.07 -6.86
C LYS A 232 10.94 2.71 -5.49
N THR A 233 9.89 3.51 -5.37
CA THR A 233 9.46 4.10 -4.09
C THR A 233 9.22 3.03 -3.02
N TYR A 234 8.57 1.92 -3.39
CA TYR A 234 8.39 0.78 -2.49
C TYR A 234 9.71 0.30 -1.86
N ALA A 235 10.74 0.07 -2.68
CA ALA A 235 12.04 -0.38 -2.18
C ALA A 235 12.77 0.71 -1.38
N GLU A 236 12.56 1.99 -1.71
CA GLU A 236 13.16 3.11 -1.00
C GLU A 236 12.55 3.29 0.40
N VAL A 237 11.24 3.13 0.56
CA VAL A 237 10.56 3.15 1.86
C VAL A 237 11.12 2.07 2.80
N ASP A 238 11.29 0.84 2.32
CA ASP A 238 11.92 -0.23 3.10
C ASP A 238 13.39 0.07 3.43
N ARG A 239 14.13 0.69 2.50
CA ARG A 239 15.54 1.03 2.73
C ARG A 239 15.74 2.13 3.78
N GLN A 240 14.79 3.07 3.90
CA GLN A 240 14.89 4.21 4.82
C GLN A 240 14.94 3.80 6.29
N VAL A 241 14.38 2.64 6.67
CA VAL A 241 14.42 2.20 8.07
C VAL A 241 15.74 1.54 8.47
N ILE A 242 16.53 1.02 7.51
CA ILE A 242 17.75 0.24 7.79
C ILE A 242 18.70 0.96 8.76
N PRO A 243 19.01 2.26 8.61
CA PRO A 243 19.89 2.97 9.55
C PRO A 243 19.34 2.98 10.98
N ILE A 244 18.03 3.08 11.14
CA ILE A 244 17.39 3.10 12.47
C ILE A 244 17.35 1.70 13.07
N LEU A 245 17.11 0.66 12.26
CA LEU A 245 17.24 -0.73 12.72
C LEU A 245 18.68 -1.00 13.21
N GLY A 246 19.68 -0.51 12.48
CA GLY A 246 21.08 -0.56 12.91
C GLY A 246 21.28 0.09 14.29
N LYS A 247 20.73 1.30 14.48
CA LYS A 247 20.79 2.00 15.77
C LYS A 247 20.14 1.21 16.91
N CYS A 248 19.00 0.56 16.67
CA CYS A 248 18.35 -0.26 17.68
C CYS A 248 19.19 -1.50 18.07
N LEU A 249 19.81 -2.15 17.07
CA LEU A 249 20.69 -3.29 17.32
C LEU A 249 21.96 -2.85 18.08
N ASP A 250 22.55 -1.72 17.72
CA ASP A 250 23.70 -1.14 18.42
C ASP A 250 23.34 -0.79 19.88
N GLY A 251 22.14 -0.27 20.13
CA GLY A 251 21.61 0.00 21.46
C GLY A 251 21.50 -1.26 22.34
N ILE A 252 21.04 -2.38 21.76
CA ILE A 252 20.98 -3.68 22.46
C ILE A 252 22.39 -4.17 22.80
N VAL A 253 23.34 -4.08 21.86
CA VAL A 253 24.74 -4.47 22.10
C VAL A 253 25.37 -3.63 23.20
N ALA A 254 25.18 -2.31 23.16
CA ALA A 254 25.68 -1.40 24.18
C ALA A 254 25.08 -1.70 25.57
N ALA A 255 23.78 -1.97 25.64
CA ALA A 255 23.11 -2.36 26.88
C ALA A 255 23.69 -3.65 27.47
N ALA A 256 23.94 -4.66 26.62
CA ALA A 256 24.56 -5.91 27.06
C ALA A 256 26.02 -5.71 27.56
N GLN A 257 26.78 -4.83 26.89
CA GLN A 257 28.15 -4.49 27.30
C GLN A 257 28.23 -3.69 28.60
N ALA A 258 27.15 -2.99 28.97
CA ALA A 258 27.06 -2.21 30.20
C ALA A 258 26.78 -3.04 31.47
N ILE A 259 26.56 -4.36 31.34
CA ILE A 259 26.36 -5.25 32.49
C ILE A 259 27.67 -5.37 33.28
N ASP A 260 27.61 -5.10 34.58
CA ASP A 260 28.75 -5.19 35.50
C ASP A 260 28.40 -6.07 36.71
N GLN A 261 28.90 -7.30 36.69
CA GLN A 261 28.70 -8.28 37.74
C GLN A 261 29.30 -7.86 39.09
N LYS A 262 30.36 -7.05 39.10
CA LYS A 262 31.00 -6.59 40.34
C LYS A 262 30.17 -5.47 40.96
N SER A 263 29.69 -4.53 40.14
CA SER A 263 28.77 -3.48 40.58
C SER A 263 27.48 -4.08 41.13
N ASP A 264 26.86 -5.03 40.41
CA ASP A 264 25.65 -5.72 40.86
C ASP A 264 25.87 -6.43 42.21
N SER A 265 26.99 -7.13 42.38
CA SER A 265 27.34 -7.80 43.65
C SER A 265 27.49 -6.81 44.81
N GLN A 266 28.07 -5.65 44.56
CA GLN A 266 28.23 -4.59 45.56
C GLN A 266 26.88 -3.99 45.97
N LEU A 267 25.96 -3.77 45.01
CA LEU A 267 24.59 -3.31 45.27
C LEU A 267 23.81 -4.29 46.14
N VAL A 268 24.05 -5.61 46.00
CA VAL A 268 23.47 -6.64 46.88
C VAL A 268 24.00 -6.50 48.31
N ILE A 269 25.31 -6.30 48.49
CA ILE A 269 25.88 -6.07 49.82
C ILE A 269 25.23 -4.83 50.46
N GLU A 270 25.14 -3.72 49.73
CA GLU A 270 24.52 -2.49 50.23
C GLU A 270 23.03 -2.66 50.59
N ALA A 271 22.30 -3.48 49.84
CA ALA A 271 20.90 -3.76 50.10
C ALA A 271 20.66 -4.63 51.35
N TYR A 272 21.54 -5.61 51.61
CA TYR A 272 21.28 -6.65 52.62
C TYR A 272 22.26 -6.68 53.80
N LYS A 273 23.36 -5.89 53.77
CA LYS A 273 24.30 -5.81 54.88
C LYS A 273 23.58 -5.31 56.11
N SER A 274 23.37 -6.21 57.06
CA SER A 274 22.62 -5.97 58.30
C SER A 274 23.40 -5.19 59.35
N GLY A 275 24.72 -5.06 59.17
CA GLY A 275 25.62 -4.50 60.17
C GLY A 275 25.96 -5.47 61.32
N PHE A 276 25.43 -6.70 61.32
CA PHE A 276 25.81 -7.70 62.31
C PHE A 276 27.21 -8.24 62.04
N GLU A 277 28.00 -8.34 63.09
CA GLU A 277 29.25 -9.10 63.08
C GLU A 277 28.97 -10.59 63.38
N PRO A 278 29.78 -11.50 62.82
CA PRO A 278 29.73 -12.91 63.21
C PRO A 278 29.89 -13.04 64.74
N PRO A 279 29.10 -13.91 65.41
CA PRO A 279 29.23 -14.10 66.85
C PRO A 279 30.65 -14.60 67.19
N GLY A 280 31.29 -13.95 68.15
CA GLY A 280 32.57 -14.37 68.70
C GLY A 280 32.45 -15.61 69.59
N ASP A 281 33.57 -16.03 70.16
CA ASP A 281 33.64 -17.20 71.03
C ASP A 281 32.71 -17.05 72.25
N ILE A 282 32.06 -18.15 72.62
CA ILE A 282 31.20 -18.20 73.82
C ILE A 282 32.12 -18.26 75.03
N GLU A 283 32.04 -17.23 75.88
CA GLU A 283 32.82 -17.19 77.13
C GLU A 283 32.45 -18.34 78.08
N PHE A 284 33.44 -18.85 78.79
CA PHE A 284 33.23 -19.86 79.83
C PHE A 284 32.54 -19.24 81.05
N GLU A 285 31.33 -19.72 81.37
CA GLU A 285 30.62 -19.32 82.58
C GLU A 285 31.13 -20.13 83.79
N ASP A 286 32.07 -19.55 84.54
CA ASP A 286 32.59 -20.13 85.79
C ASP A 286 31.63 -19.91 86.96
N TYR A 287 30.88 -20.95 87.32
CA TYR A 287 29.93 -20.93 88.45
C TYR A 287 30.58 -21.14 89.83
N THR A 288 31.90 -21.31 89.91
CA THR A 288 32.61 -21.55 91.17
C THR A 288 33.07 -20.27 91.87
N GLN A 289 32.92 -19.10 91.24
CA GLN A 289 33.21 -17.79 91.84
C GLN A 289 31.92 -17.10 92.36
N PRO A 290 31.93 -16.43 93.52
CA PRO A 290 30.78 -15.66 93.98
C PRO A 290 30.49 -14.51 93.00
N LEU A 291 29.25 -14.43 92.49
CA LEU A 291 28.82 -13.49 91.45
C LEU A 291 29.34 -12.06 91.70
N LYS A 292 30.41 -11.66 90.99
CA LYS A 292 30.67 -10.25 90.74
C LYS A 292 29.82 -9.86 89.55
N ARG A 293 28.83 -8.98 89.79
CA ARG A 293 28.09 -8.28 88.73
C ARG A 293 29.10 -7.49 87.89
N THR A 294 29.57 -8.05 86.79
CA THR A 294 30.17 -7.26 85.73
C THR A 294 29.03 -6.68 84.90
N VAL A 295 29.04 -5.37 84.76
CA VAL A 295 28.07 -4.61 83.96
C VAL A 295 28.27 -5.02 82.51
N SER A 296 27.25 -5.63 81.93
CA SER A 296 27.18 -5.87 80.50
C SER A 296 27.23 -4.53 79.78
N ASN A 297 28.36 -4.21 79.15
CA ASN A 297 28.45 -3.14 78.15
C ASN A 297 27.77 -3.62 76.87
N ASN A 298 26.45 -3.81 76.93
CA ASN A 298 25.59 -3.79 75.75
C ASN A 298 24.66 -2.59 75.89
N SER A 299 25.29 -1.41 75.92
CA SER A 299 24.61 -0.13 75.85
C SER A 299 24.05 0.04 74.44
N LEU A 300 22.74 -0.21 74.31
CA LEU A 300 21.89 0.41 73.30
C LEU A 300 22.10 1.93 73.36
N SER A 301 22.94 2.46 72.47
CA SER A 301 23.06 3.89 72.22
C SER A 301 22.20 4.24 71.02
N THR A 302 20.98 4.71 71.29
CA THR A 302 20.21 5.55 70.37
C THR A 302 20.61 7.01 70.63
N PRO A 303 21.10 7.77 69.64
CA PRO A 303 21.09 9.23 69.71
C PRO A 303 19.72 9.77 69.27
N ARG A 304 19.23 10.82 69.94
CA ARG A 304 18.08 11.64 69.51
C ARG A 304 18.50 13.11 69.35
N ALA A 305 17.79 13.78 68.42
CA ALA A 305 17.79 15.19 68.01
C ALA A 305 18.75 15.51 66.84
N ASP A 306 18.35 16.07 65.67
CA ASP A 306 17.11 16.75 65.24
C ASP A 306 16.96 16.72 63.69
N GLY A 307 15.71 16.72 63.18
CA GLY A 307 15.41 17.20 61.81
C GLY A 307 14.40 16.42 60.95
N LYS A 308 13.11 16.77 61.07
CA LYS A 308 12.00 16.71 60.07
C LYS A 308 11.47 15.35 59.51
N ALA A 309 10.20 15.13 59.86
CA ALA A 309 9.05 14.56 59.11
C ALA A 309 9.07 13.11 58.59
N GLU A 310 8.01 12.39 58.97
CA GLU A 310 7.76 10.95 58.82
C GLU A 310 7.50 10.46 57.38
N LEU A 311 7.88 9.20 57.11
CA LEU A 311 7.00 8.18 56.51
C LEU A 311 7.32 6.80 57.13
N LYS A 312 6.26 6.10 57.55
CA LYS A 312 6.29 4.94 58.44
C LYS A 312 6.76 3.66 57.72
N PHE A 313 7.85 3.06 58.18
CA PHE A 313 8.19 1.65 57.90
C PHE A 313 7.79 0.76 59.09
N GLY A 314 6.78 -0.09 58.86
CA GLY A 314 6.40 -1.15 59.77
C GLY A 314 7.23 -2.41 59.53
N GLY A 315 8.15 -2.71 60.45
CA GLY A 315 8.90 -3.97 60.46
C GLY A 315 9.43 -4.27 61.84
N LYS A 316 8.65 -4.98 62.67
CA LYS A 316 9.07 -5.44 64.00
C LYS A 316 10.23 -6.44 63.85
N SER A 317 11.48 -5.99 64.02
CA SER A 317 12.60 -6.89 64.27
C SER A 317 12.52 -7.38 65.71
N LYS A 318 11.82 -8.50 65.93
CA LYS A 318 12.07 -9.34 67.10
C LYS A 318 13.40 -10.05 66.84
N GLY A 319 14.40 -9.74 67.66
CA GLY A 319 15.71 -10.39 67.64
C GLY A 319 15.57 -11.91 67.56
N LYS A 320 15.86 -12.45 66.39
CA LYS A 320 16.02 -13.90 66.20
C LYS A 320 17.48 -14.20 66.49
N LEU A 321 17.72 -14.87 67.62
CA LEU A 321 18.96 -15.62 67.81
C LEU A 321 19.11 -16.60 66.64
N TRP A 322 20.34 -16.81 66.20
CA TRP A 322 20.70 -17.78 65.16
C TRP A 322 20.17 -19.19 65.47
N PRO A 323 19.90 -20.02 64.43
CA PRO A 323 19.04 -21.23 64.55
C PRO A 323 19.59 -22.34 65.44
N PHE A 324 20.86 -22.27 65.86
CA PHE A 324 21.56 -23.38 66.51
C PHE A 324 21.50 -23.38 68.04
N ILE A 325 21.06 -22.29 68.69
CA ILE A 325 21.06 -22.20 70.16
C ILE A 325 19.63 -22.18 70.69
N LYS A 326 18.96 -23.35 70.67
CA LYS A 326 17.78 -23.60 71.50
C LYS A 326 18.24 -23.93 72.93
N LYS A 327 17.92 -23.07 73.90
CA LYS A 327 18.07 -23.36 75.33
C LYS A 327 17.21 -24.59 75.70
N ASN A 328 17.86 -25.72 75.98
CA ASN A 328 17.24 -26.90 76.58
C ASN A 328 16.86 -26.59 78.04
N LYS A 329 15.56 -26.47 78.35
CA LYS A 329 15.07 -26.57 79.73
C LYS A 329 14.65 -28.02 80.00
N ARG A 330 15.40 -28.69 80.88
CA ARG A 330 15.08 -30.01 81.44
C ARG A 330 13.88 -29.93 82.40
N ARG A 331 13.13 -31.03 82.39
CA ARG A 331 11.85 -31.38 83.03
C ARG A 331 11.72 -31.06 84.53
N ARG A 332 10.46 -30.86 84.97
CA ARG A 332 9.96 -31.46 86.23
C ARG A 332 8.56 -32.05 86.03
N TRP A 333 8.51 -33.38 86.11
CA TRP A 333 7.32 -34.20 86.44
C TRP A 333 7.09 -34.11 87.95
N ARG A 334 5.87 -34.02 88.49
CA ARG A 334 4.86 -35.07 88.83
C ARG A 334 3.87 -34.40 89.83
N PRO A 335 2.79 -35.06 90.31
CA PRO A 335 2.21 -36.34 89.90
C PRO A 335 0.97 -36.18 89.03
#